data_AF-A0A3B0LWY7-F1
#
_entry.id   AF-A0A3B0LWY7-F1
#
_cell.length_a   1.000
_cell.length_b   1.000
_cell.length_c   1.000
_cell.angle_alpha   90.00
_cell.angle_beta   90.00
_cell.angle_gamma   90.00
#
_symmetry.space_group_name_H-M   'P 1'
#
loop_
_entity.id
_entity.type
_entity.pdbx_description
1 polymer ?
#
loop_
_entity_poly.entity_id
_entity_poly.type
_entity_poly.pdbx_seq_one_letter_code
_entity_poly.pdbx_strand_id
1 'polypeptide(L)'
;MKILVDENMPYATQLFQTMGEVKAVSGRSISLSELATADALMVRSVTQVNEALLKESKVKFVGTATAGFDHVDRQWLAQAGIAFSAAPGCNATAVVEYVFSALLVLAERDCFDLREKTVGIVGVGNVGSRLNARLKAWGVNTLLCDPPRADAADNSEQFWPLEKLVSQADILTFHTPLNKSGHYSSYHLLNEEFLAAMPAGRILLNTSRGSVVDNQALLTALENGKKIDVILDGWQHEPSISLPLLAKARIGTPHIAGYSLEGKARGTSQIFTAFSQFLGQEQQIKLADLLPSAEFNEITFSGELTQASLKRLVHLVYDVRRDDAPLRKIAHLAGQFDHLRKYYPERREWQSLRVSCNDVDAANALKMLGFNTKLI
;
A
#
# COMPACT_ATOMS: atom_id res chain seq x y z
N MET A 1 19.68 -14.85 -22.90
CA MET A 1 18.38 -14.88 -22.19
C MET A 1 17.70 -13.54 -22.41
N LYS A 2 16.45 -13.56 -22.84
CA LYS A 2 15.63 -12.37 -23.12
C LYS A 2 14.63 -12.13 -22.01
N ILE A 3 14.64 -10.92 -21.44
CA ILE A 3 13.84 -10.53 -20.28
C ILE A 3 12.93 -9.38 -20.71
N LEU A 4 11.62 -9.58 -20.62
CA LEU A 4 10.66 -8.50 -20.81
C LEU A 4 10.36 -7.84 -19.47
N VAL A 5 10.39 -6.51 -19.44
CA VAL A 5 10.06 -5.73 -18.24
C VAL A 5 8.99 -4.69 -18.58
N ASP A 6 8.04 -4.45 -17.67
CA ASP A 6 7.12 -3.31 -17.81
C ASP A 6 7.94 -2.01 -17.88
N GLU A 7 7.71 -1.21 -18.92
CA GLU A 7 8.41 0.05 -19.20
C GLU A 7 8.34 1.07 -18.05
N ASN A 8 7.34 0.95 -17.18
CA ASN A 8 7.12 1.82 -16.02
C ASN A 8 7.54 1.18 -14.69
N MET A 9 8.25 0.04 -14.74
CA MET A 9 8.89 -0.55 -13.57
C MET A 9 10.23 0.17 -13.31
N PRO A 10 10.38 0.90 -12.19
CA PRO A 10 11.58 1.71 -11.98
C PRO A 10 12.81 0.82 -11.82
N TYR A 11 13.94 1.30 -12.34
CA TYR A 11 15.24 0.62 -12.34
C TYR A 11 15.28 -0.74 -13.06
N ALA A 12 14.18 -1.21 -13.66
CA ALA A 12 14.11 -2.55 -14.24
C ALA A 12 15.18 -2.78 -15.31
N THR A 13 15.31 -1.88 -16.28
CA THR A 13 16.35 -1.98 -17.32
C THR A 13 17.75 -1.96 -16.71
N GLN A 14 18.01 -1.03 -15.79
CA GLN A 14 19.32 -0.91 -15.12
C GLN A 14 19.72 -2.19 -14.39
N LEU A 15 18.77 -2.84 -13.72
CA LEU A 15 19.01 -4.03 -12.92
C LEU A 15 19.07 -5.28 -13.80
N PHE A 16 18.01 -5.59 -14.55
CA PHE A 16 17.90 -6.86 -15.28
C PHE A 16 18.87 -6.99 -16.46
N GLN A 17 19.44 -5.89 -16.99
CA GLN A 17 20.44 -5.95 -18.05
C GLN A 17 21.72 -6.68 -17.64
N THR A 18 21.99 -6.80 -16.33
CA THR A 18 23.12 -7.57 -15.81
C THR A 18 22.92 -9.09 -15.94
N MET A 19 21.70 -9.53 -16.25
CA MET A 19 21.30 -10.95 -16.31
C MET A 19 20.90 -11.40 -17.72
N GLY A 20 20.73 -10.48 -18.67
CA GLY A 20 20.33 -10.81 -20.03
C GLY A 20 19.95 -9.60 -20.88
N GLU A 21 19.45 -9.88 -22.09
CA GLU A 21 18.91 -8.86 -22.99
C GLU A 21 17.56 -8.39 -22.46
N VAL A 22 17.47 -7.12 -22.03
CA VAL A 22 16.23 -6.53 -21.52
C VAL A 22 15.51 -5.77 -22.60
N LYS A 23 14.19 -5.98 -22.69
CA LYS A 23 13.29 -5.15 -23.48
C LYS A 23 12.17 -4.61 -22.61
N ALA A 24 12.09 -3.29 -22.52
CA ALA A 24 10.96 -2.59 -21.93
C ALA A 24 9.73 -2.70 -22.84
N VAL A 25 8.59 -3.05 -22.27
CA VAL A 25 7.31 -3.25 -22.98
C VAL A 25 6.14 -2.62 -22.22
N SER A 26 5.08 -2.27 -22.94
CA SER A 26 3.83 -1.79 -22.32
C SER A 26 3.16 -2.92 -21.55
N GLY A 27 2.94 -2.74 -20.24
CA GLY A 27 2.29 -3.74 -19.39
C GLY A 27 0.83 -4.06 -19.76
N ARG A 28 0.13 -3.16 -20.48
CA ARG A 28 -1.27 -3.38 -20.90
C ARG A 28 -1.39 -4.04 -22.27
N SER A 29 -0.35 -3.97 -23.08
CA SER A 29 -0.38 -4.35 -24.49
C SER A 29 0.93 -5.04 -24.88
N ILE A 30 1.26 -6.12 -24.16
CA ILE A 30 2.45 -6.93 -24.45
C ILE A 30 2.18 -7.71 -25.73
N SER A 31 3.09 -7.63 -26.71
CA SER A 31 2.93 -8.37 -27.96
C SER A 31 3.21 -9.87 -27.76
N LEU A 32 2.35 -10.73 -28.32
CA LEU A 32 2.59 -12.18 -28.35
C LEU A 32 3.90 -12.52 -29.07
N SER A 33 4.29 -11.74 -30.08
CA SER A 33 5.57 -11.94 -30.79
C SER A 33 6.78 -11.68 -29.90
N GLU A 34 6.66 -10.76 -28.92
CA GLU A 34 7.72 -10.50 -27.94
C GLU A 34 7.79 -11.66 -26.94
N LEU A 35 6.63 -12.10 -26.43
CA LEU A 35 6.51 -13.21 -25.48
C LEU A 35 7.01 -14.55 -26.06
N ALA A 36 6.79 -14.81 -27.35
CA ALA A 36 7.26 -16.03 -28.03
C ALA A 36 8.79 -16.20 -28.01
N THR A 37 9.53 -15.11 -27.75
CA THR A 37 11.00 -15.10 -27.70
C THR A 37 11.56 -14.80 -26.31
N ALA A 38 10.70 -14.52 -25.33
CA ALA A 38 11.10 -14.15 -23.98
C ALA A 38 11.30 -15.38 -23.08
N ASP A 39 12.34 -15.34 -22.26
CA ASP A 39 12.63 -16.36 -21.24
C ASP A 39 12.04 -15.99 -19.87
N ALA A 40 11.89 -14.70 -19.59
CA ALA A 40 11.34 -14.18 -18.34
C ALA A 40 10.48 -12.93 -18.57
N LEU A 41 9.49 -12.74 -17.70
CA LEU A 41 8.54 -11.63 -17.76
C LEU A 41 8.40 -10.94 -16.39
N MET A 42 8.74 -9.65 -16.32
CA MET A 42 8.63 -8.83 -15.12
C MET A 42 7.52 -7.80 -15.29
N VAL A 43 6.45 -7.92 -14.49
CA VAL A 43 5.21 -7.15 -14.66
C VAL A 43 4.86 -6.31 -13.44
N ARG A 44 3.85 -5.47 -13.62
CA ARG A 44 3.12 -4.78 -12.54
C ARG A 44 1.65 -5.23 -12.57
N SER A 45 0.82 -4.65 -11.70
CA SER A 45 -0.60 -5.04 -11.55
C SER A 45 -1.49 -4.79 -12.77
N VAL A 46 -1.02 -4.04 -13.77
CA VAL A 46 -1.77 -3.75 -15.00
C VAL A 46 -1.80 -4.92 -15.99
N THR A 47 -0.87 -5.87 -15.87
CA THR A 47 -0.76 -7.03 -16.75
C THR A 47 -1.53 -8.21 -16.15
N GLN A 48 -2.52 -8.75 -16.86
CA GLN A 48 -3.19 -9.98 -16.45
C GLN A 48 -2.35 -11.18 -16.89
N VAL A 49 -1.72 -11.86 -15.94
CA VAL A 49 -0.88 -13.03 -16.20
C VAL A 49 -1.70 -14.30 -16.01
N ASN A 50 -2.07 -14.94 -17.12
CA ASN A 50 -2.89 -16.14 -17.16
C ASN A 50 -2.52 -17.01 -18.37
N GLU A 51 -3.25 -18.11 -18.57
CA GLU A 51 -3.05 -19.01 -19.70
C GLU A 51 -3.09 -18.28 -21.05
N ALA A 52 -4.08 -17.41 -21.25
CA ALA A 52 -4.26 -16.70 -22.51
C ALA A 52 -3.04 -15.84 -22.89
N LEU A 53 -2.32 -15.31 -21.90
CA LEU A 53 -1.11 -14.52 -22.13
C LEU A 53 0.11 -15.39 -22.45
N LEU A 54 0.29 -16.52 -21.74
CA LEU A 54 1.58 -17.21 -21.67
C LEU A 54 1.63 -18.60 -22.31
N LYS A 55 0.50 -19.20 -22.70
CA LYS A 55 0.43 -20.58 -23.22
C LYS A 55 1.39 -20.88 -24.37
N GLU A 56 1.59 -19.93 -25.28
CA GLU A 56 2.46 -20.08 -26.46
C GLU A 56 3.84 -19.42 -26.27
N SER A 57 4.15 -18.96 -25.05
CA SER A 57 5.40 -18.28 -24.74
C SER A 57 6.51 -19.26 -24.33
N LYS A 58 7.76 -18.79 -24.33
CA LYS A 58 8.93 -19.52 -23.78
C LYS A 58 9.25 -19.11 -22.34
N VAL A 59 8.38 -18.33 -21.71
CA VAL A 59 8.62 -17.75 -20.39
C VAL A 59 8.70 -18.85 -19.34
N LYS A 60 9.81 -18.89 -18.60
CA LYS A 60 10.04 -19.83 -17.49
C LYS A 60 9.95 -19.18 -16.12
N PHE A 61 9.98 -17.86 -16.07
CA PHE A 61 9.88 -17.09 -14.83
C PHE A 61 8.99 -15.86 -15.01
N VAL A 62 8.05 -15.68 -14.08
CA VAL A 62 7.24 -14.48 -13.95
C VAL A 62 7.54 -13.79 -12.62
N GLY A 63 7.96 -12.54 -12.69
CA GLY A 63 8.13 -11.68 -11.53
C GLY A 63 7.08 -10.58 -11.53
N THR A 64 6.40 -10.32 -10.42
CA THR A 64 5.53 -9.16 -10.28
C THR A 64 6.07 -8.19 -9.23
N ALA A 65 6.42 -6.97 -9.63
CA ALA A 65 6.95 -5.92 -8.75
C ALA A 65 5.85 -5.26 -7.90
N THR A 66 4.99 -6.09 -7.32
CA THR A 66 3.80 -5.70 -6.57
C THR A 66 3.65 -6.57 -5.33
N ALA A 67 3.10 -5.98 -4.26
CA ALA A 67 2.81 -6.71 -3.03
C ALA A 67 1.62 -7.69 -3.18
N GLY A 68 0.58 -7.27 -3.91
CA GLY A 68 -0.53 -8.14 -4.30
C GLY A 68 -0.27 -8.82 -5.63
N PHE A 69 -0.95 -9.94 -5.87
CA PHE A 69 -0.79 -10.78 -7.06
C PHE A 69 -2.15 -11.25 -7.61
N ASP A 70 -3.22 -10.48 -7.40
CA ASP A 70 -4.59 -10.79 -7.84
C ASP A 70 -4.70 -10.88 -9.37
N HIS A 71 -3.80 -10.22 -10.09
CA HIS A 71 -3.66 -10.23 -11.55
C HIS A 71 -2.85 -11.44 -12.08
N VAL A 72 -2.49 -12.39 -11.23
CA VAL A 72 -1.66 -13.55 -11.58
C VAL A 72 -2.37 -14.86 -11.25
N ASP A 73 -2.60 -15.69 -12.27
CA ASP A 73 -3.10 -17.05 -12.10
C ASP A 73 -1.98 -17.99 -11.65
N ARG A 74 -1.72 -18.03 -10.34
CA ARG A 74 -0.65 -18.85 -9.74
C ARG A 74 -0.89 -20.34 -9.90
N GLN A 75 -2.14 -20.77 -9.92
CA GLN A 75 -2.47 -22.18 -10.08
C GLN A 75 -2.06 -22.63 -11.48
N TRP A 76 -2.42 -21.84 -12.50
CA TRP A 76 -2.02 -22.12 -13.87
C TRP A 76 -0.50 -22.03 -14.08
N LEU A 77 0.17 -21.00 -13.53
CA LEU A 77 1.64 -20.90 -13.62
C LEU A 77 2.34 -22.14 -13.06
N ALA A 78 1.89 -22.65 -11.91
CA ALA A 78 2.42 -23.87 -11.32
C ALA A 78 2.18 -25.11 -12.19
N GLN A 79 0.98 -25.25 -12.77
CA GLN A 79 0.65 -26.34 -13.71
C GLN A 79 1.50 -26.30 -14.97
N ALA A 80 1.81 -25.10 -15.47
CA ALA A 80 2.66 -24.89 -16.65
C ALA A 80 4.16 -25.00 -16.35
N GLY A 81 4.57 -25.21 -15.09
CA GLY A 81 5.97 -25.27 -14.70
C GLY A 81 6.71 -23.93 -14.78
N ILE A 82 5.98 -22.82 -14.70
CA ILE A 82 6.53 -21.46 -14.76
C ILE A 82 6.78 -20.98 -13.33
N ALA A 83 8.03 -20.65 -13.02
CA ALA A 83 8.40 -20.12 -11.71
C ALA A 83 7.77 -18.74 -11.49
N PHE A 84 7.35 -18.46 -10.26
CA PHE A 84 6.68 -17.21 -9.92
C PHE A 84 7.30 -16.57 -8.67
N SER A 85 7.48 -15.26 -8.72
CA SER A 85 7.82 -14.45 -7.55
C SER A 85 7.01 -13.15 -7.52
N ALA A 86 6.63 -12.73 -6.32
CA ALA A 86 6.02 -11.44 -6.03
C ALA A 86 6.93 -10.63 -5.10
N ALA A 87 6.55 -9.38 -4.81
CA ALA A 87 7.30 -8.51 -3.91
C ALA A 87 6.50 -8.20 -2.62
N PRO A 88 6.22 -9.19 -1.75
CA PRO A 88 5.37 -9.00 -0.59
C PRO A 88 5.95 -7.93 0.35
N GLY A 89 5.10 -6.96 0.72
CA GLY A 89 5.48 -5.86 1.61
C GLY A 89 6.37 -4.78 0.98
N CYS A 90 6.65 -4.84 -0.33
CA CYS A 90 7.49 -3.86 -1.01
C CYS A 90 6.98 -2.42 -0.88
N ASN A 91 5.66 -2.22 -0.73
CA ASN A 91 5.04 -0.91 -0.58
C ASN A 91 4.41 -0.68 0.80
N ALA A 92 4.64 -1.59 1.76
CA ALA A 92 3.91 -1.56 3.03
C ALA A 92 4.19 -0.29 3.83
N THR A 93 5.45 0.16 3.89
CA THR A 93 5.84 1.43 4.54
C THR A 93 5.06 2.61 3.99
N ALA A 94 4.97 2.75 2.67
CA ALA A 94 4.23 3.85 2.04
C ALA A 94 2.75 3.87 2.45
N VAL A 95 2.09 2.71 2.53
CA VAL A 95 0.69 2.64 2.98
C VAL A 95 0.54 3.05 4.45
N VAL A 96 1.48 2.63 5.30
CA VAL A 96 1.47 3.02 6.72
C VAL A 96 1.63 4.53 6.87
N GLU A 97 2.57 5.12 6.14
CA GLU A 97 2.81 6.58 6.19
C GLU A 97 1.66 7.37 5.56
N TYR A 98 0.94 6.80 4.60
CA TYR A 98 -0.30 7.34 4.07
C TYR A 98 -1.38 7.40 5.16
N VAL A 99 -1.57 6.31 5.90
CA VAL A 99 -2.54 6.24 7.01
C VAL A 99 -2.22 7.29 8.07
N PHE A 100 -0.96 7.38 8.52
CA PHE A 100 -0.56 8.41 9.47
C PHE A 100 -0.79 9.82 8.92
N SER A 101 -0.43 10.09 7.67
CA SER A 101 -0.63 11.40 7.03
C SER A 101 -2.11 11.79 7.05
N ALA A 102 -3.01 10.88 6.69
CA ALA A 102 -4.45 11.13 6.69
C ALA A 102 -5.04 11.29 8.10
N LEU A 103 -4.63 10.45 9.05
CA LEU A 103 -5.08 10.57 10.44
C LEU A 103 -4.62 11.88 11.08
N LEU A 104 -3.40 12.35 10.80
CA LEU A 104 -2.89 13.61 11.33
C LEU A 104 -3.57 14.84 10.70
N VAL A 105 -4.07 14.74 9.46
CA VAL A 105 -4.95 15.77 8.87
C VAL A 105 -6.27 15.85 9.65
N LEU A 106 -6.90 14.70 9.90
CA LEU A 106 -8.16 14.61 10.65
C LEU A 106 -7.98 15.08 12.10
N ALA A 107 -6.92 14.64 12.77
CA ALA A 107 -6.61 14.98 14.16
C ALA A 107 -6.45 16.49 14.37
N GLU A 108 -5.75 17.18 13.45
CA GLU A 108 -5.64 18.64 13.50
C GLU A 108 -6.98 19.32 13.23
N ARG A 109 -7.71 18.89 12.20
CA ARG A 109 -8.94 19.55 11.77
C ARG A 109 -10.08 19.39 12.78
N ASP A 110 -10.20 18.20 13.35
CA ASP A 110 -11.29 17.83 14.26
C ASP A 110 -10.84 17.87 15.73
N CYS A 111 -9.64 18.42 16.00
CA CYS A 111 -9.09 18.70 17.32
C CYS A 111 -9.06 17.51 18.30
N PHE A 112 -8.47 16.39 17.90
CA PHE A 112 -8.27 15.23 18.79
C PHE A 112 -6.80 14.79 18.86
N ASP A 113 -6.41 14.19 19.99
CA ASP A 113 -5.13 13.49 20.10
C ASP A 113 -5.29 12.03 19.64
N LEU A 114 -4.45 11.59 18.71
CA LEU A 114 -4.47 10.23 18.19
C LEU A 114 -4.15 9.21 19.29
N ARG A 115 -3.38 9.59 20.31
CA ARG A 115 -3.02 8.73 21.46
C ARG A 115 -4.22 8.41 22.34
N GLU A 116 -5.27 9.22 22.29
CA GLU A 116 -6.53 8.98 23.00
C GLU A 116 -7.50 8.09 22.21
N LYS A 117 -7.13 7.68 20.99
CA LYS A 117 -7.96 6.82 20.13
C LYS A 117 -7.56 5.35 20.23
N THR A 118 -8.54 4.50 19.97
CA THR A 118 -8.32 3.07 19.69
C THR A 118 -8.42 2.80 18.19
N VAL A 119 -7.36 2.23 17.61
CA VAL A 119 -7.30 1.85 16.19
C VAL A 119 -7.52 0.35 16.02
N GLY A 120 -8.61 -0.03 15.37
CA GLY A 120 -8.90 -1.38 14.92
C GLY A 120 -8.25 -1.66 13.57
N ILE A 121 -7.32 -2.62 13.52
CA ILE A 121 -6.58 -3.02 12.33
C ILE A 121 -7.13 -4.36 11.84
N VAL A 122 -7.77 -4.36 10.68
CA VAL A 122 -8.33 -5.56 10.03
C VAL A 122 -7.39 -6.03 8.93
N GLY A 123 -6.80 -7.20 9.11
CA GLY A 123 -5.70 -7.73 8.30
C GLY A 123 -4.34 -7.27 8.84
N VAL A 124 -3.61 -8.17 9.48
CA VAL A 124 -2.33 -7.87 10.16
C VAL A 124 -1.19 -8.61 9.46
N GLY A 125 -1.18 -8.52 8.13
CA GLY A 125 -0.06 -8.93 7.29
C GLY A 125 1.02 -7.84 7.21
N ASN A 126 1.66 -7.71 6.05
CA ASN A 126 2.77 -6.77 5.84
C ASN A 126 2.46 -5.30 6.21
N VAL A 127 1.28 -4.79 5.85
CA VAL A 127 0.90 -3.40 6.17
C VAL A 127 0.44 -3.28 7.61
N GLY A 128 -0.54 -4.10 8.02
CA GLY A 128 -1.16 -4.01 9.34
C GLY A 128 -0.18 -4.21 10.50
N SER A 129 0.80 -5.12 10.39
CA SER A 129 1.81 -5.30 11.45
C SER A 129 2.76 -4.11 11.59
N ARG A 130 3.17 -3.49 10.47
CA ARG A 130 3.99 -2.27 10.47
C ARG A 130 3.21 -1.07 11.00
N LEU A 131 1.93 -0.96 10.65
CA LEU A 131 1.03 0.06 11.20
C LEU A 131 0.87 -0.11 12.71
N ASN A 132 0.58 -1.33 13.17
CA ASN A 132 0.47 -1.68 14.58
C ASN A 132 1.73 -1.28 15.37
N ALA A 133 2.91 -1.67 14.87
CA ALA A 133 4.18 -1.35 15.52
C ALA A 133 4.39 0.17 15.67
N ARG A 134 4.11 0.97 14.62
CA ARG A 134 4.27 2.43 14.66
C ARG A 134 3.20 3.12 15.52
N LEU A 135 1.96 2.64 15.49
CA LEU A 135 0.89 3.17 16.36
C LEU A 135 1.19 2.91 17.84
N LYS A 136 1.62 1.70 18.19
CA LYS A 136 2.06 1.37 19.54
C LYS A 136 3.27 2.20 19.97
N ALA A 137 4.26 2.38 19.08
CA ALA A 137 5.39 3.27 19.33
C ALA A 137 4.98 4.72 19.61
N TRP A 138 3.90 5.18 18.98
CA TRP A 138 3.32 6.50 19.23
C TRP A 138 2.47 6.58 20.51
N GLY A 139 2.18 5.45 21.16
CA GLY A 139 1.31 5.37 22.33
C GLY A 139 -0.18 5.25 22.01
N VAL A 140 -0.55 4.84 20.80
CA VAL A 140 -1.94 4.63 20.39
C VAL A 140 -2.38 3.21 20.76
N ASN A 141 -3.60 3.06 21.29
CA ASN A 141 -4.18 1.75 21.56
C ASN A 141 -4.59 1.05 20.25
N THR A 142 -4.32 -0.25 20.13
CA THR A 142 -4.60 -1.01 18.90
C THR A 142 -5.37 -2.29 19.19
N LEU A 143 -6.39 -2.56 18.39
CA LEU A 143 -7.11 -3.85 18.36
C LEU A 143 -6.81 -4.54 17.03
N LEU A 144 -6.44 -5.82 17.08
CA LEU A 144 -6.00 -6.58 15.90
C LEU A 144 -7.07 -7.61 15.52
N CYS A 145 -7.45 -7.66 14.25
CA CYS A 145 -8.33 -8.68 13.71
C CYS A 145 -7.69 -9.32 12.47
N ASP A 146 -7.36 -10.61 12.58
CA ASP A 146 -6.81 -11.42 11.49
C ASP A 146 -7.14 -12.89 11.77
N PRO A 147 -8.36 -13.35 11.42
CA PRO A 147 -8.77 -14.74 11.68
C PRO A 147 -7.79 -15.79 11.11
N PRO A 148 -7.27 -15.66 9.87
CA PRO A 148 -6.26 -16.59 9.36
C PRO A 148 -5.01 -16.70 10.25
N ARG A 149 -4.51 -15.59 10.80
CA ARG A 149 -3.37 -15.63 11.74
C ARG A 149 -3.77 -16.13 13.12
N ALA A 150 -4.98 -15.80 13.59
CA ALA A 150 -5.50 -16.29 14.87
C ALA A 150 -5.61 -17.82 14.89
N ASP A 151 -6.00 -18.42 13.76
CA ASP A 151 -6.13 -19.86 13.59
C ASP A 151 -4.78 -20.57 13.33
N ALA A 152 -3.68 -19.82 13.15
CA ALA A 152 -2.35 -20.37 12.98
C ALA A 152 -1.74 -20.79 14.33
N ALA A 153 -1.12 -21.98 14.35
CA ALA A 153 -0.66 -22.64 15.59
C ALA A 153 0.46 -21.92 16.38
N ASP A 154 1.16 -20.95 15.78
CA ASP A 154 2.37 -20.32 16.35
C ASP A 154 2.20 -18.80 16.54
N ASN A 155 1.03 -18.38 17.03
CA ASN A 155 0.69 -16.97 17.12
C ASN A 155 0.79 -16.44 18.56
N SER A 156 1.71 -15.50 18.78
CA SER A 156 1.91 -14.81 20.06
C SER A 156 1.13 -13.49 20.18
N GLU A 157 0.54 -13.00 19.08
CA GLU A 157 -0.25 -11.77 19.09
C GLU A 157 -1.72 -12.07 19.45
N GLN A 158 -2.33 -11.21 20.27
CA GLN A 158 -3.74 -11.31 20.59
C GLN A 158 -4.60 -10.74 19.46
N PHE A 159 -5.44 -11.58 18.87
CA PHE A 159 -6.43 -11.21 17.87
C PHE A 159 -7.84 -11.24 18.45
N TRP A 160 -8.68 -10.35 17.95
CA TRP A 160 -10.06 -10.18 18.37
C TRP A 160 -11.03 -10.40 17.20
N PRO A 161 -12.25 -10.89 17.47
CA PRO A 161 -13.33 -10.91 16.49
C PRO A 161 -13.62 -9.50 15.95
N LEU A 162 -14.08 -9.42 14.70
CA LEU A 162 -14.33 -8.15 14.01
C LEU A 162 -15.36 -7.29 14.76
N GLU A 163 -16.37 -7.92 15.36
CA GLU A 163 -17.43 -7.29 16.15
C GLU A 163 -16.88 -6.49 17.34
N LYS A 164 -15.78 -6.98 17.94
CA LYS A 164 -15.10 -6.26 19.02
C LYS A 164 -14.43 -4.99 18.49
N LEU A 165 -13.80 -5.04 17.33
CA LEU A 165 -13.21 -3.85 16.72
C LEU A 165 -14.31 -2.83 16.34
N VAL A 166 -15.41 -3.29 15.74
CA VAL A 166 -16.55 -2.43 15.37
C VAL A 166 -17.13 -1.70 16.58
N SER A 167 -17.25 -2.39 17.71
CA SER A 167 -17.80 -1.79 18.94
C SER A 167 -16.82 -0.85 19.65
N GLN A 168 -15.54 -1.22 19.72
CA GLN A 168 -14.57 -0.56 20.61
C GLN A 168 -13.59 0.40 19.92
N ALA A 169 -13.31 0.23 18.63
CA ALA A 169 -12.36 1.10 17.93
C ALA A 169 -13.00 2.43 17.52
N ASP A 170 -12.27 3.52 17.69
CA ASP A 170 -12.63 4.84 17.17
C ASP A 170 -12.31 4.95 15.68
N ILE A 171 -11.26 4.24 15.26
CA ILE A 171 -10.73 4.23 13.91
C ILE A 171 -10.66 2.77 13.45
N LEU A 172 -11.28 2.42 12.33
CA LEU A 172 -11.13 1.11 11.69
C LEU A 172 -10.39 1.25 10.37
N THR A 173 -9.34 0.47 10.18
CA THR A 173 -8.52 0.46 8.97
C THR A 173 -8.34 -0.94 8.40
N PHE A 174 -8.50 -1.07 7.09
CA PHE A 174 -8.53 -2.35 6.39
C PHE A 174 -7.29 -2.54 5.52
N HIS A 175 -6.63 -3.69 5.72
CA HIS A 175 -5.38 -4.10 5.08
C HIS A 175 -5.39 -5.57 4.63
N THR A 176 -6.60 -6.10 4.38
CA THR A 176 -6.81 -7.48 3.91
C THR A 176 -6.55 -7.61 2.40
N PRO A 177 -6.18 -8.80 1.90
CA PRO A 177 -6.32 -9.11 0.47
C PRO A 177 -7.80 -9.12 0.05
N LEU A 178 -8.09 -9.23 -1.25
CA LEU A 178 -9.46 -9.45 -1.74
C LEU A 178 -9.70 -10.96 -1.99
N ASN A 179 -10.32 -11.62 -1.03
CA ASN A 179 -10.79 -12.99 -1.17
C ASN A 179 -12.29 -12.95 -1.48
N LYS A 180 -12.71 -13.50 -2.62
CA LYS A 180 -14.11 -13.48 -3.08
C LYS A 180 -14.96 -14.63 -2.51
N SER A 181 -14.32 -15.62 -1.91
CA SER A 181 -14.97 -16.84 -1.42
C SER A 181 -14.14 -17.47 -0.30
N GLY A 182 -14.70 -18.52 0.31
CA GLY A 182 -14.07 -19.27 1.39
C GLY A 182 -14.33 -18.67 2.77
N HIS A 183 -13.79 -19.34 3.79
CA HIS A 183 -14.04 -19.01 5.20
C HIS A 183 -13.61 -17.58 5.56
N TYR A 184 -12.53 -17.07 4.95
CA TYR A 184 -12.00 -15.72 5.17
C TYR A 184 -12.26 -14.80 3.97
N SER A 185 -13.47 -14.91 3.39
CA SER A 185 -13.91 -13.97 2.34
C SER A 185 -13.84 -12.54 2.88
N SER A 186 -13.23 -11.65 2.10
CA SER A 186 -13.15 -10.22 2.41
C SER A 186 -13.92 -9.38 1.41
N TYR A 187 -14.52 -9.99 0.38
CA TYR A 187 -15.43 -9.32 -0.54
C TYR A 187 -16.65 -8.81 0.21
N HIS A 188 -16.88 -7.50 0.15
CA HIS A 188 -17.94 -6.80 0.87
C HIS A 188 -17.94 -7.11 2.38
N LEU A 189 -16.75 -7.23 2.96
CA LEU A 189 -16.58 -7.34 4.41
C LEU A 189 -17.27 -6.17 5.14
N LEU A 190 -17.26 -4.98 4.53
CA LEU A 190 -18.06 -3.84 4.97
C LEU A 190 -19.28 -3.71 4.06
N ASN A 191 -20.29 -4.52 4.35
CA ASN A 191 -21.61 -4.48 3.73
C ASN A 191 -22.56 -3.54 4.51
N GLU A 192 -23.82 -3.50 4.11
CA GLU A 192 -24.87 -2.70 4.77
C GLU A 192 -25.01 -3.02 6.27
N GLU A 193 -24.98 -4.30 6.65
CA GLU A 193 -25.12 -4.73 8.05
C GLU A 193 -23.96 -4.22 8.92
N PHE A 194 -22.72 -4.35 8.42
CA PHE A 194 -21.53 -3.81 9.07
C PHE A 194 -21.66 -2.29 9.28
N LEU A 195 -22.04 -1.58 8.22
CA LEU A 195 -22.19 -0.13 8.25
C LEU A 195 -23.33 0.31 9.18
N ALA A 196 -24.42 -0.47 9.27
CA ALA A 196 -25.49 -0.23 10.22
C ALA A 196 -25.01 -0.39 11.67
N ALA A 197 -24.24 -1.46 11.96
CA ALA A 197 -23.70 -1.75 13.29
C ALA A 197 -22.59 -0.79 13.76
N MET A 198 -21.83 -0.19 12.84
CA MET A 198 -20.74 0.74 13.18
C MET A 198 -21.25 1.94 13.98
N PRO A 199 -20.71 2.28 15.17
CA PRO A 199 -21.17 3.45 15.90
C PRO A 199 -20.98 4.77 15.13
N ALA A 200 -21.67 5.83 15.55
CA ALA A 200 -21.42 7.18 15.05
C ALA A 200 -20.07 7.73 15.57
N GLY A 201 -19.52 8.73 14.88
CA GLY A 201 -18.26 9.40 15.25
C GLY A 201 -17.00 8.57 14.98
N ARG A 202 -17.11 7.50 14.19
CA ARG A 202 -16.00 6.61 13.84
C ARG A 202 -15.31 7.07 12.55
N ILE A 203 -14.02 6.76 12.42
CA ILE A 203 -13.24 6.96 11.19
C ILE A 203 -13.02 5.61 10.53
N LEU A 204 -13.36 5.51 9.25
CA LEU A 204 -13.21 4.32 8.43
C LEU A 204 -12.15 4.55 7.35
N LEU A 205 -11.15 3.67 7.25
CA LEU A 205 -10.10 3.73 6.24
C LEU A 205 -10.07 2.45 5.40
N ASN A 206 -10.20 2.57 4.08
CA ASN A 206 -9.87 1.48 3.15
C ASN A 206 -8.68 1.87 2.26
N THR A 207 -7.53 1.27 2.56
CA THR A 207 -6.29 1.40 1.77
C THR A 207 -5.82 0.04 1.22
N SER A 208 -6.72 -0.96 1.19
CA SER A 208 -6.39 -2.31 0.73
C SER A 208 -6.87 -2.58 -0.69
N ARG A 209 -8.15 -2.93 -0.84
CA ARG A 209 -8.82 -3.29 -2.08
C ARG A 209 -10.21 -2.71 -2.06
N GLY A 210 -10.62 -2.14 -3.20
CA GLY A 210 -11.90 -1.46 -3.32
C GLY A 210 -13.08 -2.31 -2.87
N SER A 211 -13.22 -3.52 -3.42
CA SER A 211 -14.34 -4.42 -3.15
C SER A 211 -14.33 -5.07 -1.75
N VAL A 212 -13.40 -4.70 -0.86
CA VAL A 212 -13.52 -5.03 0.57
C VAL A 212 -14.68 -4.24 1.19
N VAL A 213 -14.92 -3.04 0.69
CA VAL A 213 -16.05 -2.19 1.05
C VAL A 213 -17.10 -2.29 -0.05
N ASP A 214 -18.36 -2.50 0.31
CA ASP A 214 -19.46 -2.23 -0.61
C ASP A 214 -19.62 -0.71 -0.74
N ASN A 215 -19.09 -0.15 -1.83
CA ASN A 215 -19.10 1.29 -2.04
C ASN A 215 -20.52 1.85 -2.20
N GLN A 216 -21.47 1.06 -2.68
CA GLN A 216 -22.85 1.51 -2.82
C GLN A 216 -23.54 1.52 -1.46
N ALA A 217 -23.38 0.47 -0.65
CA ALA A 217 -23.89 0.44 0.72
C ALA A 217 -23.30 1.59 1.56
N LEU A 218 -22.00 1.85 1.41
CA LEU A 218 -21.34 2.98 2.09
C LEU A 218 -21.93 4.33 1.68
N LEU A 219 -22.13 4.56 0.38
CA LEU A 219 -22.75 5.79 -0.10
C LEU A 219 -24.17 5.96 0.46
N THR A 220 -24.99 4.92 0.36
CA THR A 220 -26.37 4.91 0.87
C THR A 220 -26.40 5.21 2.37
N ALA A 221 -25.52 4.60 3.17
CA ALA A 221 -25.44 4.86 4.60
C ALA A 221 -25.11 6.34 4.90
N LEU A 222 -24.13 6.92 4.19
CA LEU A 222 -23.72 8.31 4.36
C LEU A 222 -24.83 9.29 3.92
N GLU A 223 -25.58 8.98 2.86
CA GLU A 223 -26.72 9.77 2.40
C GLU A 223 -27.90 9.70 3.38
N ASN A 224 -28.10 8.56 4.03
CA ASN A 224 -29.09 8.36 5.09
C ASN A 224 -28.66 8.93 6.45
N GLY A 225 -27.58 9.71 6.50
CA GLY A 225 -27.16 10.44 7.70
C GLY A 225 -26.28 9.64 8.66
N LYS A 226 -25.68 8.51 8.23
CA LYS A 226 -24.65 7.82 9.01
C LYS A 226 -23.48 8.78 9.27
N LYS A 227 -23.22 9.05 10.55
CA LYS A 227 -22.18 9.99 10.99
C LYS A 227 -20.85 9.26 11.18
N ILE A 228 -20.20 8.88 10.08
CA ILE A 228 -18.83 8.35 10.09
C ILE A 228 -17.97 9.14 9.10
N ASP A 229 -16.68 9.23 9.41
CA ASP A 229 -15.69 9.77 8.49
C ASP A 229 -15.07 8.67 7.66
N VAL A 230 -14.80 8.95 6.40
CA VAL A 230 -14.28 7.94 5.46
C VAL A 230 -13.03 8.44 4.77
N ILE A 231 -12.01 7.58 4.71
CA ILE A 231 -10.80 7.74 3.91
C ILE A 231 -10.71 6.56 2.94
N LEU A 232 -10.68 6.83 1.64
CA LEU A 232 -10.58 5.81 0.59
C LEU A 232 -9.36 6.03 -0.27
N ASP A 233 -8.54 4.98 -0.42
CA ASP A 233 -7.54 4.89 -1.49
C ASP A 233 -7.91 3.78 -2.48
N GLY A 234 -8.59 2.71 -2.04
CA GLY A 234 -9.14 1.66 -2.91
C GLY A 234 -10.63 1.84 -3.21
N TRP A 235 -11.05 1.63 -4.46
CA TRP A 235 -12.42 1.82 -4.93
C TRP A 235 -12.95 0.59 -5.68
N GLN A 236 -14.22 0.21 -5.48
CA GLN A 236 -14.75 -1.06 -6.00
C GLN A 236 -14.73 -1.19 -7.54
N HIS A 237 -14.87 -0.07 -8.26
CA HIS A 237 -14.98 -0.05 -9.72
C HIS A 237 -13.87 0.75 -10.40
N GLU A 238 -12.64 0.69 -9.89
CA GLU A 238 -11.50 1.36 -10.53
C GLU A 238 -11.34 0.97 -12.01
N PRO A 239 -11.04 1.94 -12.90
CA PRO A 239 -10.78 3.37 -12.63
C PRO A 239 -12.05 4.25 -12.53
N SER A 240 -13.23 3.70 -12.78
CA SER A 240 -14.53 4.39 -12.77
C SER A 240 -15.14 4.46 -11.38
N ILE A 241 -14.56 5.31 -10.52
CA ILE A 241 -14.97 5.46 -9.12
C ILE A 241 -16.32 6.20 -8.97
N SER A 242 -17.01 5.99 -7.85
CA SER A 242 -18.24 6.72 -7.52
C SER A 242 -17.91 8.16 -7.10
N LEU A 243 -18.27 9.14 -7.94
CA LEU A 243 -18.08 10.56 -7.65
C LEU A 243 -18.91 11.05 -6.45
N PRO A 244 -20.18 10.63 -6.25
CA PRO A 244 -20.92 10.96 -5.04
C PRO A 244 -20.22 10.45 -3.77
N LEU A 245 -19.65 9.24 -3.81
CA LEU A 245 -18.91 8.70 -2.67
C LEU A 245 -17.60 9.48 -2.43
N LEU A 246 -16.86 9.83 -3.48
CA LEU A 246 -15.68 10.69 -3.38
C LEU A 246 -16.03 12.04 -2.72
N ALA A 247 -17.17 12.64 -3.07
CA ALA A 247 -17.62 13.89 -2.46
C ALA A 247 -17.94 13.76 -0.96
N LYS A 248 -18.33 12.58 -0.48
CA LYS A 248 -18.60 12.29 0.94
C LYS A 248 -17.33 11.92 1.74
N ALA A 249 -16.31 11.37 1.10
CA ALA A 249 -15.07 10.99 1.77
C ALA A 249 -14.30 12.22 2.29
N ARG A 250 -13.76 12.16 3.51
CA ARG A 250 -12.90 13.22 4.07
C ARG A 250 -11.55 13.28 3.33
N ILE A 251 -11.05 12.13 2.86
CA ILE A 251 -9.89 12.00 1.97
C ILE A 251 -10.19 10.88 0.96
N GLY A 252 -10.00 11.16 -0.32
CA GLY A 252 -10.12 10.19 -1.41
C GLY A 252 -8.93 10.32 -2.36
N THR A 253 -8.21 9.24 -2.62
CA THR A 253 -7.02 9.25 -3.49
C THR A 253 -7.05 8.11 -4.51
N PRO A 254 -6.32 8.22 -5.65
CA PRO A 254 -6.49 7.31 -6.77
C PRO A 254 -5.67 6.02 -6.65
N HIS A 255 -5.81 5.29 -5.54
CA HIS A 255 -5.09 4.03 -5.31
C HIS A 255 -3.56 4.19 -5.44
N ILE A 256 -3.03 5.11 -4.63
CA ILE A 256 -1.63 5.56 -4.57
C ILE A 256 -1.04 5.46 -3.16
N ALA A 257 -1.74 4.89 -2.16
CA ALA A 257 -1.20 4.80 -0.80
C ALA A 257 0.17 4.11 -0.76
N GLY A 258 0.39 3.13 -1.64
CA GLY A 258 1.66 2.41 -1.80
C GLY A 258 2.70 3.05 -2.73
N TYR A 259 2.48 4.25 -3.29
CA TYR A 259 3.30 4.81 -4.37
C TYR A 259 4.49 5.65 -3.90
N SER A 260 5.32 5.15 -2.98
CA SER A 260 6.64 5.76 -2.74
C SER A 260 7.67 5.34 -3.79
N LEU A 261 8.69 6.16 -4.01
CA LEU A 261 9.84 5.81 -4.84
C LEU A 261 10.55 4.58 -4.26
N GLU A 262 10.80 4.58 -2.95
CA GLU A 262 11.36 3.46 -2.19
C GLU A 262 10.54 2.18 -2.38
N GLY A 263 9.21 2.27 -2.36
CA GLY A 263 8.33 1.12 -2.44
C GLY A 263 8.29 0.49 -3.83
N LYS A 264 8.26 1.31 -4.87
CA LYS A 264 8.36 0.83 -6.26
C LYS A 264 9.75 0.23 -6.52
N ALA A 265 10.82 0.87 -6.05
CA ALA A 265 12.18 0.38 -6.17
C ALA A 265 12.39 -0.96 -5.43
N ARG A 266 11.86 -1.09 -4.20
CA ARG A 266 11.86 -2.36 -3.45
C ARG A 266 11.15 -3.47 -4.21
N GLY A 267 10.05 -3.16 -4.92
CA GLY A 267 9.35 -4.10 -5.77
C GLY A 267 10.27 -4.69 -6.83
N THR A 268 10.94 -3.83 -7.60
CA THR A 268 11.91 -4.26 -8.62
C THR A 268 13.08 -5.02 -7.99
N SER A 269 13.66 -4.53 -6.89
CA SER A 269 14.82 -5.17 -6.24
C SER A 269 14.49 -6.58 -5.72
N GLN A 270 13.32 -6.80 -5.13
CA GLN A 270 12.92 -8.13 -4.65
C GLN A 270 12.74 -9.13 -5.79
N ILE A 271 12.12 -8.70 -6.90
CA ILE A 271 11.98 -9.55 -8.09
C ILE A 271 13.33 -9.82 -8.74
N PHE A 272 14.21 -8.82 -8.78
CA PHE A 272 15.58 -9.00 -9.25
C PHE A 272 16.32 -10.06 -8.42
N THR A 273 16.27 -9.99 -7.09
CA THR A 273 16.88 -11.01 -6.22
C THR A 273 16.27 -12.39 -6.47
N ALA A 274 14.94 -12.51 -6.53
CA ALA A 274 14.28 -13.79 -6.77
C ALA A 274 14.64 -14.38 -8.15
N PHE A 275 14.72 -13.55 -9.18
CA PHE A 275 15.13 -13.98 -10.51
C PHE A 275 16.61 -14.39 -10.53
N SER A 276 17.48 -13.64 -9.84
CA SER A 276 18.90 -13.98 -9.69
C SER A 276 19.09 -15.37 -9.07
N GLN A 277 18.30 -15.70 -8.05
CA GLN A 277 18.30 -16.99 -7.38
C GLN A 277 17.77 -18.09 -8.31
N PHE A 278 16.70 -17.83 -9.06
CA PHE A 278 16.18 -18.75 -10.08
C PHE A 278 17.25 -19.13 -11.13
N LEU A 279 18.16 -18.21 -11.46
CA LEU A 279 19.26 -18.43 -12.39
C LEU A 279 20.51 -19.08 -11.75
N GLY A 280 20.52 -19.29 -10.43
CA GLY A 280 21.71 -19.73 -9.70
C GLY A 280 22.82 -18.68 -9.61
N GLN A 281 22.49 -17.40 -9.82
CA GLN A 281 23.40 -16.26 -9.82
C GLN A 281 22.97 -15.26 -8.73
N GLU A 282 22.96 -15.68 -7.47
CA GLU A 282 22.42 -14.86 -6.39
C GLU A 282 23.09 -13.48 -6.31
N GLN A 283 22.26 -12.44 -6.49
CA GLN A 283 22.68 -11.04 -6.43
C GLN A 283 21.76 -10.26 -5.48
N GLN A 284 22.37 -9.36 -4.72
CA GLN A 284 21.66 -8.45 -3.82
C GLN A 284 22.01 -7.01 -4.16
N ILE A 285 21.02 -6.13 -4.05
CA ILE A 285 21.18 -4.69 -4.29
C ILE A 285 20.77 -3.96 -3.03
N LYS A 286 21.58 -2.98 -2.62
CA LYS A 286 21.18 -2.02 -1.60
C LYS A 286 20.30 -0.97 -2.24
N LEU A 287 19.08 -0.82 -1.73
CA LEU A 287 18.12 0.15 -2.25
C LEU A 287 18.68 1.58 -2.30
N ALA A 288 19.48 1.95 -1.30
CA ALA A 288 20.11 3.26 -1.21
C ALA A 288 21.02 3.60 -2.40
N ASP A 289 21.57 2.59 -3.08
CA ASP A 289 22.44 2.78 -4.25
C ASP A 289 21.64 3.13 -5.52
N LEU A 290 20.32 2.92 -5.50
CA LEU A 290 19.41 3.22 -6.63
C LEU A 290 18.70 4.56 -6.49
N LEU A 291 18.43 4.97 -5.25
CA LEU A 291 17.54 6.09 -4.98
C LEU A 291 18.30 7.43 -5.07
N PRO A 292 17.74 8.44 -5.75
CA PRO A 292 18.26 9.79 -5.67
C PRO A 292 18.11 10.36 -4.25
N SER A 293 18.92 11.37 -3.93
CA SER A 293 18.75 12.14 -2.70
C SER A 293 17.37 12.83 -2.68
N ALA A 294 16.69 12.82 -1.53
CA ALA A 294 15.43 13.52 -1.37
C ALA A 294 15.64 15.04 -1.39
N GLU A 295 14.63 15.79 -1.85
CA GLU A 295 14.62 17.26 -1.86
C GLU A 295 14.86 17.84 -0.45
N PHE A 296 14.20 17.26 0.55
CA PHE A 296 14.47 17.49 1.97
C PHE A 296 15.05 16.22 2.58
N ASN A 297 16.36 16.21 2.83
CA ASN A 297 17.07 15.01 3.29
C ASN A 297 17.66 15.14 4.70
N GLU A 298 17.71 16.35 5.28
CA GLU A 298 18.12 16.57 6.66
C GLU A 298 17.36 17.76 7.28
N ILE A 299 17.02 17.66 8.57
CA ILE A 299 16.41 18.74 9.37
C ILE A 299 16.87 18.64 10.82
N THR A 300 16.99 19.78 11.51
CA THR A 300 17.20 19.82 12.95
C THR A 300 15.86 19.93 13.69
N PHE A 301 15.68 19.10 14.72
CA PHE A 301 14.54 19.12 15.62
C PHE A 301 15.03 19.37 17.04
N SER A 302 14.37 20.28 17.76
CA SER A 302 14.75 20.64 19.13
C SER A 302 13.55 20.58 20.07
N GLY A 303 13.73 19.90 21.21
CA GLY A 303 12.70 19.75 22.24
C GLY A 303 11.93 18.44 22.17
N GLU A 304 10.84 18.38 22.93
CA GLU A 304 9.98 17.19 23.04
C GLU A 304 9.13 16.96 21.79
N LEU A 305 8.98 15.69 21.39
CA LEU A 305 8.12 15.29 20.29
C LEU A 305 6.64 15.29 20.69
N THR A 306 5.90 16.29 20.23
CA THR A 306 4.43 16.39 20.34
C THR A 306 3.74 15.90 19.05
N GLN A 307 2.41 15.67 19.11
CA GLN A 307 1.60 15.37 17.91
C GLN A 307 1.71 16.46 16.84
N ALA A 308 1.74 17.74 17.24
CA ALA A 308 1.87 18.86 16.31
C ALA A 308 3.22 18.86 15.58
N SER A 309 4.32 18.58 16.30
CA SER A 309 5.64 18.43 15.67
C SER A 309 5.75 17.19 14.80
N LEU A 310 5.17 16.05 15.25
CA LEU A 310 5.14 14.83 14.43
C LEU A 310 4.41 15.09 13.12
N LYS A 311 3.23 15.73 13.17
CA LYS A 311 2.48 16.14 11.98
C LYS A 311 3.33 16.95 11.00
N ARG A 312 4.06 17.95 11.49
CA ARG A 312 4.92 18.80 10.65
C ARG A 312 6.01 17.97 9.94
N LEU A 313 6.65 17.04 10.65
CA LEU A 313 7.66 16.14 10.05
C LEU A 313 7.04 15.17 9.04
N VAL A 314 5.90 14.55 9.38
CA VAL A 314 5.17 13.63 8.49
C VAL A 314 4.73 14.34 7.22
N HIS A 315 4.15 15.54 7.32
CA HIS A 315 3.65 16.31 6.18
C HIS A 315 4.74 17.02 5.39
N LEU A 316 5.93 17.25 5.97
CA LEU A 316 7.11 17.67 5.21
C LEU A 316 7.52 16.60 4.19
N VAL A 317 7.45 15.32 4.57
CA VAL A 317 7.76 14.22 3.66
C VAL A 317 6.56 13.89 2.75
N TYR A 318 5.36 13.80 3.33
CA TYR A 318 4.14 13.47 2.59
C TYR A 318 2.86 13.94 3.28
N ASP A 319 2.19 14.91 2.65
CA ASP A 319 0.83 15.33 2.96
C ASP A 319 -0.17 14.72 1.97
N VAL A 320 -1.07 13.85 2.47
CA VAL A 320 -2.07 13.17 1.64
C VAL A 320 -3.00 14.11 0.88
N ARG A 321 -3.21 15.33 1.37
CA ARG A 321 -4.09 16.32 0.72
C ARG A 321 -3.58 16.71 -0.67
N ARG A 322 -2.27 16.56 -0.93
CA ARG A 322 -1.66 16.82 -2.23
C ARG A 322 -2.17 15.89 -3.33
N ASP A 323 -2.69 14.71 -2.96
CA ASP A 323 -3.21 13.70 -3.88
C ASP A 323 -4.75 13.66 -3.90
N ASP A 324 -5.38 14.03 -2.78
CA ASP A 324 -6.85 14.18 -2.69
C ASP A 324 -7.37 15.30 -3.59
N ALA A 325 -6.73 16.47 -3.56
CA ALA A 325 -7.18 17.64 -4.31
C ALA A 325 -7.17 17.43 -5.84
N PRO A 326 -6.10 16.88 -6.47
CA PRO A 326 -6.12 16.56 -7.90
C PRO A 326 -7.20 15.56 -8.26
N LEU A 327 -7.41 14.48 -7.49
CA LEU A 327 -8.46 13.51 -7.79
C LEU A 327 -9.83 14.18 -7.82
N ARG A 328 -10.18 14.97 -6.80
CA ARG A 328 -11.46 15.70 -6.77
C ARG A 328 -11.65 16.61 -7.98
N LYS A 329 -10.57 17.22 -8.47
CA LYS A 329 -10.60 18.11 -9.62
C LYS A 329 -10.92 17.39 -10.92
N ILE A 330 -10.39 16.17 -11.14
CA ILE A 330 -10.41 15.54 -12.47
C ILE A 330 -11.08 14.16 -12.53
N ALA A 331 -11.56 13.60 -11.42
CA ALA A 331 -12.20 12.27 -11.37
C ALA A 331 -13.39 12.12 -12.32
N HIS A 332 -14.07 13.22 -12.66
CA HIS A 332 -15.21 13.22 -13.58
C HIS A 332 -14.82 13.03 -15.06
N LEU A 333 -13.54 13.18 -15.40
CA LEU A 333 -13.03 13.04 -16.76
C LEU A 333 -12.54 11.61 -17.00
N ALA A 334 -12.95 11.04 -18.13
CA ALA A 334 -12.57 9.68 -18.52
C ALA A 334 -11.05 9.51 -18.56
N GLY A 335 -10.56 8.42 -17.97
CA GLY A 335 -9.13 8.07 -17.95
C GLY A 335 -8.26 8.87 -16.97
N GLN A 336 -8.77 9.92 -16.32
CA GLN A 336 -7.94 10.76 -15.45
C GLN A 336 -7.53 10.10 -14.13
N PHE A 337 -8.31 9.14 -13.62
CA PHE A 337 -7.91 8.32 -12.48
C PHE A 337 -6.57 7.59 -12.75
N ASP A 338 -6.47 6.93 -13.90
CA ASP A 338 -5.24 6.25 -14.31
C ASP A 338 -4.13 7.23 -14.72
N HIS A 339 -4.49 8.40 -15.27
CA HIS A 339 -3.52 9.46 -15.56
C HIS A 339 -2.77 9.90 -14.31
N LEU A 340 -3.47 10.18 -13.19
CA LEU A 340 -2.86 10.56 -11.92
C LEU A 340 -1.88 9.51 -11.40
N ARG A 341 -2.18 8.23 -11.62
CA ARG A 341 -1.33 7.11 -11.19
C ARG A 341 -0.12 6.94 -12.08
N LYS A 342 -0.30 7.07 -13.40
CA LYS A 342 0.77 6.94 -14.40
C LYS A 342 1.83 8.03 -14.23
N TYR A 343 1.38 9.27 -14.04
CA TYR A 343 2.24 10.45 -13.88
C TYR A 343 2.34 10.90 -12.41
N TYR A 344 2.20 9.96 -11.47
CA TYR A 344 2.24 10.26 -10.06
C TYR A 344 3.59 10.91 -9.69
N PRO A 345 3.58 12.09 -9.03
CA PRO A 345 4.81 12.77 -8.65
C PRO A 345 5.63 11.94 -7.68
N GLU A 346 6.91 12.25 -7.56
CA GLU A 346 7.76 11.59 -6.59
C GLU A 346 7.20 11.76 -5.16
N ARG A 347 7.17 10.65 -4.43
CA ARG A 347 6.83 10.58 -3.01
C ARG A 347 7.91 9.78 -2.31
N ARG A 348 8.45 10.32 -1.23
CA ARG A 348 9.44 9.66 -0.40
C ARG A 348 8.82 9.05 0.84
N GLU A 349 9.57 8.16 1.49
CA GLU A 349 9.24 7.61 2.81
C GLU A 349 9.97 8.37 3.93
N TRP A 350 9.48 8.29 5.17
CA TRP A 350 10.04 9.04 6.31
C TRP A 350 11.53 8.79 6.54
N GLN A 351 12.02 7.59 6.22
CA GLN A 351 13.43 7.22 6.30
C GLN A 351 14.35 8.06 5.39
N SER A 352 13.80 8.73 4.37
CA SER A 352 14.55 9.61 3.46
C SER A 352 14.95 10.93 4.12
N LEU A 353 14.27 11.32 5.20
CA LEU A 353 14.55 12.52 5.97
C LEU A 353 15.35 12.16 7.23
N ARG A 354 16.58 12.65 7.32
CA ARG A 354 17.38 12.58 8.54
C ARG A 354 16.94 13.68 9.52
N VAL A 355 16.47 13.30 10.70
CA VAL A 355 16.08 14.23 11.77
C VAL A 355 17.17 14.26 12.85
N SER A 356 17.92 15.36 12.88
CA SER A 356 18.97 15.63 13.86
C SER A 356 18.35 16.23 15.12
N CYS A 357 18.32 15.49 16.22
CA CYS A 357 17.59 15.79 17.46
C CYS A 357 18.55 16.12 18.60
N ASN A 358 18.23 17.12 19.43
CA ASN A 358 18.95 17.39 20.68
C ASN A 358 18.38 16.63 21.90
N ASP A 359 17.20 16.03 21.75
CA ASP A 359 16.49 15.28 22.77
C ASP A 359 16.50 13.78 22.43
N VAL A 360 16.88 12.95 23.41
CA VAL A 360 17.08 11.51 23.22
C VAL A 360 15.75 10.78 23.04
N ASP A 361 14.72 11.18 23.77
CA ASP A 361 13.42 10.54 23.74
C ASP A 361 12.71 10.84 22.42
N ALA A 362 12.78 12.08 21.93
CA ALA A 362 12.32 12.46 20.61
C ALA A 362 13.04 11.67 19.49
N ALA A 363 14.38 11.54 19.57
CA ALA A 363 15.15 10.78 18.60
C ALA A 363 14.76 9.30 18.56
N ASN A 364 14.52 8.68 19.73
CA ASN A 364 14.09 7.29 19.85
C ASN A 364 12.66 7.09 19.33
N ALA A 365 11.73 7.97 19.72
CA ALA A 365 10.35 7.92 19.26
C ALA A 365 10.25 8.05 17.73
N LEU A 366 10.93 9.05 17.14
CA LEU A 366 10.99 9.23 15.68
C LEU A 366 11.59 8.02 14.96
N LYS A 367 12.64 7.40 15.53
CA LYS A 367 13.25 6.18 14.98
C LYS A 367 12.26 5.01 14.98
N MET A 368 11.52 4.81 16.07
CA MET A 368 10.50 3.75 16.16
C MET A 368 9.33 3.99 15.20
N LEU A 369 9.01 5.26 14.90
CA LEU A 369 8.04 5.64 13.88
C LEU A 369 8.57 5.42 12.45
N GLY A 370 9.88 5.30 12.24
CA GLY A 370 10.48 5.01 10.95
C GLY A 370 11.20 6.17 10.28
N PHE A 371 11.46 7.27 10.99
CA PHE A 371 12.40 8.31 10.54
C PHE A 371 13.84 7.84 10.72
N ASN A 372 14.74 8.41 9.92
CA ASN A 372 16.18 8.31 10.15
C ASN A 372 16.58 9.38 11.17
N THR A 373 17.16 9.01 12.31
CA THR A 373 17.48 9.99 13.38
C THR A 373 18.95 10.02 13.72
N LYS A 374 19.42 11.18 14.17
CA LYS A 374 20.78 11.44 14.63
C LYS A 374 20.71 12.32 15.89
N LEU A 375 21.51 12.02 16.91
CA LEU A 375 21.69 12.92 18.07
C LEU A 375 22.74 13.98 17.75
N ILE A 376 22.50 15.23 18.16
CA ILE A 376 23.41 16.38 17.98
C ILE A 376 23.84 17.01 19.29
#